data_AF-A0A437A273-F1
#
_entry.id   AF-A0A437A273-F1
#
_cell.length_a   1.000
_cell.length_b   1.000
_cell.length_c   1.000
_cell.angle_alpha   90.00
_cell.angle_beta   90.00
_cell.angle_gamma   90.00
#
_symmetry.space_group_name_H-M   'P 1'
#
loop_
_entity.id
_entity.type
_entity.pdbx_description
1 polymer ?
#
loop_
_entity_poly.entity_id
_entity_poly.type
_entity_poly.pdbx_seq_one_letter_code
_entity_poly.pdbx_strand_id
1 'polypeptide(L)' 'MLSKDGSRDDDEWDVRIRKTGCAGENESLQMCFDKTKDWRACRKQLQEFKDCWRRHKNNETDVDTKRVG' A
#
# COMPACT_ATOMS: atom_id res chain seq x y z
N MET A 1 -5.27 20.33 27.02
CA MET A 1 -5.63 20.77 25.66
C MET A 1 -4.38 20.57 24.82
N LEU A 2 -4.33 19.51 24.00
CA LEU A 2 -3.12 19.16 23.25
C LEU A 2 -3.11 19.97 21.95
N SER A 3 -2.21 20.93 21.85
CA SER A 3 -2.01 21.78 20.69
C SER A 3 -1.59 20.95 19.48
N LYS A 4 -2.49 20.86 18.49
CA LYS A 4 -2.22 20.36 17.14
C LYS A 4 -1.79 21.54 16.28
N ASP A 5 -0.49 21.79 16.18
CA ASP A 5 0.04 22.59 15.07
C ASP A 5 1.34 21.94 14.58
N GLY A 6 1.40 21.68 13.28
CA GLY A 6 2.50 20.96 12.61
C GLY A 6 2.09 19.66 11.92
N SER A 7 1.08 19.70 11.04
CA SER A 7 0.87 18.81 9.88
C SER A 7 1.49 17.39 9.93
N ARG A 8 1.08 16.58 10.91
CA ARG A 8 1.48 15.16 11.09
C ARG A 8 0.40 14.16 10.69
N ASP A 9 -0.57 14.63 9.89
CA ASP A 9 -1.84 13.95 9.66
C ASP A 9 -1.80 12.89 8.55
N ASP A 10 -0.67 12.75 7.86
CA ASP A 10 -0.51 11.70 6.86
C ASP A 10 0.73 10.88 7.19
N ASP A 11 0.52 9.60 7.50
CA ASP A 11 1.59 8.65 7.75
C ASP A 11 2.59 8.70 6.58
N GLU A 12 3.90 8.59 6.85
CA GLU A 12 4.94 8.57 5.81
C GLU A 12 4.61 7.55 4.69
N TRP A 13 3.94 6.48 5.10
CA TRP A 13 3.42 5.46 4.21
C TRP A 13 2.35 5.98 3.25
N ASP A 14 1.33 6.70 3.72
CA ASP A 14 0.30 7.30 2.85
C ASP A 14 0.89 8.37 1.91
N VAL A 15 1.85 9.17 2.40
CA VAL A 15 2.56 10.14 1.54
C VAL A 15 3.26 9.41 0.40
N ARG A 16 3.87 8.26 0.70
CA ARG A 16 4.59 7.44 -0.29
C ARG A 16 3.64 6.80 -1.29
N ILE A 17 2.49 6.25 -0.85
CA ILE A 17 1.47 5.69 -1.72
C ILE A 17 0.90 6.76 -2.67
N ARG A 18 0.57 7.94 -2.15
CA ARG A 18 0.04 9.05 -2.96
C ARG A 18 1.03 9.52 -4.01
N LYS A 19 2.33 9.53 -3.68
CA LYS A 19 3.40 9.90 -4.62
C LYS A 19 3.66 8.88 -5.73
N THR A 20 3.36 7.60 -5.54
CA THR A 20 3.56 6.60 -6.60
C THR A 20 2.46 6.63 -7.65
N GLY A 21 1.26 7.14 -7.33
CA GLY A 21 0.08 7.09 -8.21
C GLY A 21 -0.73 5.80 -8.09
N CYS A 22 -0.36 4.90 -7.17
CA CYS A 22 -1.05 3.62 -6.91
C CYS A 22 -2.04 3.70 -5.73
N ALA A 23 -2.55 4.90 -5.43
CA ALA A 23 -3.42 5.12 -4.28
C ALA A 23 -4.77 4.41 -4.43
N GLY A 24 -5.30 4.27 -5.64
CA GLY A 24 -6.58 3.58 -5.89
C GLY A 24 -6.51 2.08 -5.59
N GLU A 25 -5.45 1.40 -6.03
CA GLU A 25 -5.25 -0.02 -5.71
C GLU A 25 -4.96 -0.23 -4.23
N ASN A 26 -4.26 0.72 -3.58
CA ASN A 26 -4.05 0.70 -2.13
C ASN A 26 -5.37 0.83 -1.36
N GLU A 27 -6.24 1.78 -1.74
CA GLU A 27 -7.57 1.94 -1.15
C GLU A 27 -8.39 0.65 -1.32
N SER A 28 -8.37 0.05 -2.51
CA SER A 28 -9.07 -1.21 -2.78
C SER A 28 -8.59 -2.35 -1.88
N LEU A 29 -7.28 -2.42 -1.61
CA LEU A 29 -6.70 -3.38 -0.68
C LEU A 29 -7.13 -3.11 0.77
N GLN A 30 -7.08 -1.86 1.21
CA GLN A 30 -7.53 -1.44 2.55
C GLN A 30 -9.02 -1.74 2.75
N MET A 31 -9.87 -1.45 1.77
CA MET A 31 -11.30 -1.78 1.81
C MET A 31 -11.56 -3.29 1.89
N CYS A 32 -10.76 -4.10 1.19
CA CYS A 32 -10.88 -5.55 1.30
C CYS A 32 -10.50 -6.01 2.71
N PHE A 33 -9.36 -5.55 3.21
CA PHE A 33 -8.90 -5.89 4.56
C PHE A 33 -9.88 -5.40 5.62
N ASP A 34 -10.49 -4.23 5.44
CA ASP A 34 -11.47 -3.72 6.39
C ASP A 34 -12.69 -4.64 6.51
N LYS A 35 -13.14 -5.21 5.38
CA LYS A 35 -14.27 -6.14 5.33
C LYS A 35 -13.93 -7.54 5.84
N THR A 36 -12.78 -8.08 5.44
CA THR A 36 -12.42 -9.47 5.74
C THR A 36 -11.64 -9.61 7.05
N LYS A 37 -10.96 -8.54 7.46
CA LYS A 37 -9.88 -8.52 8.47
C LYS A 37 -8.81 -9.59 8.21
N ASP A 38 -8.69 -10.04 6.96
CA ASP A 38 -7.77 -11.09 6.52
C ASP A 38 -7.13 -10.71 5.17
N TRP A 39 -5.83 -10.53 5.17
CA TRP A 39 -5.06 -10.13 3.98
C TRP A 39 -4.90 -11.27 2.96
N ARG A 40 -5.03 -12.54 3.35
CA ARG A 40 -4.97 -13.70 2.45
C ARG A 40 -6.24 -13.81 1.60
N ALA A 41 -7.37 -13.35 2.12
CA ALA A 41 -8.60 -13.20 1.35
C ALA A 41 -8.50 -12.08 0.29
N CYS A 42 -7.59 -11.10 0.50
CA CYS A 42 -7.40 -9.94 -0.38
C CYS A 42 -6.28 -10.10 -1.42
N ARG A 43 -5.95 -11.34 -1.79
CA ARG A 43 -4.87 -11.65 -2.75
C ARG A 43 -5.03 -10.93 -4.09
N LYS A 44 -6.27 -10.75 -4.57
CA LYS A 44 -6.54 -10.05 -5.83
C LYS A 44 -6.11 -8.58 -5.72
N GLN A 45 -6.61 -7.86 -4.72
CA GLN A 45 -6.31 -6.45 -4.49
C GLN A 45 -4.82 -6.23 -4.22
N LEU A 46 -4.20 -7.15 -3.47
CA LEU A 46 -2.77 -7.13 -3.23
C LEU A 46 -1.97 -7.27 -4.53
N GLN A 47 -2.40 -8.13 -5.45
CA GLN A 47 -1.72 -8.32 -6.73
C GLN A 47 -1.86 -7.09 -7.63
N GLU A 48 -3.03 -6.44 -7.65
CA GLU A 48 -3.25 -5.22 -8.42
C GLU A 48 -2.38 -4.07 -7.89
N PHE A 49 -2.32 -3.91 -6.58
CA PHE A 49 -1.45 -2.93 -5.93
C PHE A 49 0.03 -3.19 -6.25
N LYS A 50 0.49 -4.44 -6.15
CA LYS A 50 1.86 -4.81 -6.55
C LYS A 50 2.14 -4.52 -8.02
N ASP A 51 1.16 -4.76 -8.89
CA ASP A 51 1.35 -4.53 -10.32
C ASP A 51 1.48 -3.05 -10.66
N CYS A 52 0.63 -2.19 -10.09
CA CYS A 52 0.84 -0.75 -10.20
C CYS A 52 2.17 -0.32 -9.61
N TRP A 53 2.52 -0.83 -8.43
CA TRP A 53 3.76 -0.46 -7.76
C TRP A 53 4.98 -0.77 -8.63
N ARG A 54 5.01 -1.94 -9.28
CA ARG A 54 6.08 -2.32 -10.23
C ARG A 54 6.13 -1.42 -11.46
N ARG A 55 4.99 -0.96 -11.96
CA ARG A 55 4.93 -0.06 -13.12
C ARG A 55 5.42 1.35 -12.80
N HIS A 56 5.19 1.82 -11.57
CA HIS A 56 5.46 3.20 -11.15
C HIS A 56 6.79 3.38 -10.38
N LYS A 57 7.30 2.35 -9.69
CA LYS A 57 8.64 2.38 -9.09
C LYS A 57 9.70 1.88 -10.06
N ASN A 58 10.47 2.80 -10.61
CA ASN A 58 11.48 2.53 -11.64
C ASN A 58 12.76 1.79 -11.20
N ASN A 59 13.03 1.45 -9.93
CA ASN A 59 14.29 0.76 -9.59
C ASN A 59 14.45 0.26 -8.14
N GLU A 60 13.52 -0.54 -7.60
CA GLU A 60 13.83 -1.32 -6.40
C GLU A 60 13.10 -2.65 -6.47
N THR A 61 13.91 -3.69 -6.60
CA THR A 61 13.52 -5.08 -6.74
C THR A 61 12.41 -5.45 -5.76
N ASP A 62 11.32 -5.97 -6.32
CA ASP A 62 10.23 -6.66 -5.64
C ASP A 62 10.81 -7.52 -4.50
N VAL A 63 10.59 -7.13 -3.24
CA VAL A 63 10.86 -8.00 -2.08
C VAL A 63 9.76 -9.08 -1.99
N ASP A 64 9.49 -9.77 -3.09
CA ASP A 64 9.29 -11.21 -3.07
C ASP A 64 10.69 -11.84 -3.04
N THR A 65 11.43 -11.63 -1.94
CA THR A 65 12.63 -12.44 -1.69
C THR A 65 12.16 -13.85 -1.35
N LYS A 66 11.97 -14.61 -2.43
CA LYS A 66 12.19 -16.04 -2.51
C LYS A 66 11.29 -16.87 -1.60
N ARG A 67 10.20 -17.35 -2.18
CA ARG A 67 9.77 -18.74 -1.98
C ARG A 67 10.90 -19.65 -2.47
N VAL A 68 11.91 -19.91 -1.65
CA VAL A 68 12.85 -21.02 -1.85
C VAL A 68 12.34 -22.19 -1.03
N GLY A 69 12.26 -23.34 -1.70
CA GLY A 69 11.65 -24.58 -1.20
C GLY A 69 12.40 -25.25 -0.06
#